data_AF-A0A4Y8C7T5-F1
#
_entry.id   AF-A0A4Y8C7T5-F1
#
_cell.length_a   1.000
_cell.length_b   1.000
_cell.length_c   1.000
_cell.angle_alpha   90.00
_cell.angle_beta   90.00
_cell.angle_gamma   90.00
#
_symmetry.space_group_name_H-M   'P 1'
#
loop_
_entity.id
_entity.type
_entity.pdbx_description
1 polymer ?
#
loop_
_entity_poly.entity_id
_entity_poly.type
_entity_poly.pdbx_seq_one_letter_code
_entity_poly.pdbx_strand_id
1 'polypeptide(L)'
;SLEEIAVIFRNNSSADGVEVALREQGIASVRKGSGSFFESLEVKAFSSMLALVVNPKDIMAFIHLVQYTKGVGGVLAKEIFDALLKLGHGNLIKG
;
A
#
# COMPACT_ATOMS: atom_id res chain seq x y z
N SER A 1 21.25 23.90 14.78
CA SER A 1 19.81 23.71 15.04
C SER A 1 19.51 22.22 15.14
N LEU A 2 18.30 21.78 15.55
CA LEU A 2 17.95 20.35 15.59
C LEU A 2 18.12 19.64 14.24
N GLU A 3 18.09 20.38 13.13
CA GLU A 3 18.26 19.87 11.76
C GLU A 3 19.70 19.39 11.45
N GLU A 4 20.68 19.76 12.29
CA GLU A 4 22.08 19.35 12.16
C GLU A 4 22.39 18.06 12.94
N ILE A 5 21.39 17.52 13.64
CA ILE A 5 21.53 16.31 14.47
C ILE A 5 20.81 15.16 13.78
N ALA A 6 21.53 14.06 13.53
CA ALA A 6 20.96 12.82 13.04
C ALA A 6 21.21 11.69 14.04
N VAL A 7 20.19 10.86 14.28
CA VAL A 7 20.31 9.64 15.08
C VAL A 7 20.33 8.46 14.13
N ILE A 8 21.42 7.67 14.18
CA ILE A 8 21.62 6.50 13.32
C ILE A 8 21.36 5.24 14.15
N PHE A 9 20.47 4.38 13.65
CA PHE A 9 20.11 3.11 14.26
C PHE A 9 20.40 1.95 13.31
N ARG A 10 20.70 0.78 13.88
CA ARG A 10 21.04 -0.43 13.10
C ARG A 10 19.82 -1.07 12.43
N ASN A 11 18.65 -0.97 13.06
CA ASN A 11 17.40 -1.52 12.55
C ASN A 11 16.24 -0.54 12.83
N ASN A 12 15.15 -0.65 12.07
CA ASN A 12 13.99 0.22 12.22
C ASN A 12 13.23 0.01 13.54
N SER A 13 13.34 -1.16 14.17
CA SER A 13 12.66 -1.44 15.45
C SER A 13 13.28 -0.68 16.62
N SER A 14 14.59 -0.44 16.63
CA SER A 14 15.25 0.41 17.63
C SER A 14 14.82 1.88 17.54
N ALA A 15 14.34 2.34 16.38
CA ALA A 15 13.90 3.72 16.20
C ALA A 15 12.62 4.03 17.01
N ASP A 16 11.77 3.03 17.30
CA ASP A 16 10.52 3.22 18.05
C ASP A 16 10.75 3.75 19.45
N GLY A 17 11.68 3.14 20.20
CA GLY A 17 12.02 3.59 21.55
C GLY A 17 12.64 4.99 21.57
N VAL A 18 13.46 5.32 20.57
CA VAL A 18 14.10 6.64 20.45
C VAL A 18 13.05 7.72 20.19
N GLU A 19 12.11 7.48 19.28
CA GLU A 19 11.07 8.44 18.94
C GLU A 19 10.13 8.72 20.12
N VAL A 20 9.77 7.69 20.88
CA VAL A 20 8.99 7.83 22.12
C VAL A 20 9.75 8.69 23.14
N ALA A 21 11.02 8.39 23.41
CA ALA A 21 11.83 9.14 24.37
C ALA A 21 12.01 10.62 23.97
N LEU A 22 12.26 10.89 22.69
CA LEU A 22 12.38 12.26 22.17
C LEU A 22 11.05 13.01 22.30
N ARG A 23 9.93 12.34 22.01
CA ARG A 23 8.58 12.91 22.15
C ARG A 23 8.24 13.24 23.60
N GLU A 24 8.59 12.38 24.55
CA GLU A 24 8.38 12.63 26.00
C GLU A 24 9.15 13.86 26.50
N GLN A 25 10.30 14.15 25.90
CA GLN A 25 11.11 15.34 26.19
C GLN A 25 10.70 16.57 25.36
N GLY A 26 9.65 16.47 24.54
CA GLY A 26 9.19 17.56 23.67
C GLY A 26 10.15 17.90 22.51
N ILE A 27 11.06 16.98 22.16
CA ILE A 27 12.02 17.17 21.07
C ILE A 27 11.38 16.69 19.77
N ALA A 28 11.18 17.62 18.83
CA ALA A 28 10.70 17.29 17.49
C ALA A 28 11.71 16.38 16.78
N SER A 29 11.24 15.25 16.25
CA SER A 29 12.04 14.32 15.46
C SER A 29 11.27 13.87 14.21
N VAL A 30 12.00 13.57 13.15
CA VAL A 30 11.43 13.08 11.88
C VAL A 30 12.11 11.77 11.53
N ARG A 31 11.32 10.70 11.45
CA ARG A 31 11.82 9.41 11.00
C ARG A 31 11.90 9.38 9.47
N LYS A 32 13.08 9.02 8.95
CA LYS A 32 13.29 8.75 7.52
C LYS A 32 13.42 7.23 7.33
N GLY A 33 12.58 6.64 6.46
CA GLY A 33 12.62 5.21 6.15
C GLY A 33 11.68 4.30 6.95
N SER A 34 10.75 4.85 7.74
CA SER A 34 9.55 4.10 8.16
C SER A 34 8.61 3.89 6.98
N GLY A 35 7.64 2.96 7.12
CA GLY A 35 6.69 2.59 6.09
C GLY A 35 6.21 3.80 5.28
N SER A 36 6.40 3.74 3.96
CA SER A 36 6.04 4.83 3.06
C SER A 36 4.54 5.09 3.14
N PHE A 37 4.11 6.34 2.97
CA PHE A 37 2.70 6.69 2.80
C PHE A 37 2.02 5.81 1.74
N PHE A 38 2.75 5.49 0.66
CA PHE A 38 2.27 4.62 -0.41
C PHE A 38 2.16 3.14 -0.04
N GLU A 39 2.69 2.73 1.12
CA GLU A 39 2.56 1.36 1.62
C GLU A 39 1.26 1.13 2.41
N SER A 40 0.55 2.20 2.80
CA SER A 40 -0.76 2.12 3.44
C SER A 40 -1.74 1.35 2.55
N LEU A 41 -2.56 0.52 3.19
CA LEU A 41 -3.55 -0.31 2.51
C LEU A 41 -4.57 0.56 1.76
N GLU A 42 -4.99 1.66 2.38
CA GLU A 42 -5.93 2.63 1.82
C GLU A 42 -5.33 3.30 0.58
N VAL A 43 -4.07 3.73 0.64
CA VAL A 43 -3.39 4.39 -0.48
C VAL A 43 -3.17 3.43 -1.64
N LYS A 44 -2.79 2.18 -1.35
CA LYS A 44 -2.66 1.12 -2.36
C LYS A 44 -3.99 0.78 -3.02
N ALA A 45 -5.05 0.63 -2.24
CA ALA A 45 -6.39 0.33 -2.75
C ALA A 45 -6.90 1.44 -3.67
N PHE A 46 -6.77 2.70 -3.24
CA PHE A 46 -7.15 3.86 -4.04
C PHE A 46 -6.35 3.94 -5.34
N SER A 47 -5.02 3.77 -5.26
CA SER A 47 -4.15 3.78 -6.45
C SER A 47 -4.48 2.64 -7.42
N SER A 48 -4.81 1.45 -6.90
CA SER A 48 -5.21 0.30 -7.72
C SER A 48 -6.56 0.54 -8.40
N MET A 49 -7.51 1.18 -7.71
CA MET A 49 -8.79 1.57 -8.31
C MET A 49 -8.59 2.56 -9.47
N LEU A 50 -7.74 3.57 -9.30
CA LEU A 50 -7.39 4.50 -10.37
C LEU A 50 -6.71 3.79 -11.55
N ALA A 51 -5.79 2.87 -11.27
CA ALA A 51 -5.11 2.09 -12.29
C ALA A 51 -6.11 1.26 -13.13
N LEU A 52 -7.14 0.67 -12.51
CA LEU A 52 -8.20 -0.06 -13.23
C LEU A 52 -9.11 0.85 -14.06
N VAL A 53 -9.38 2.08 -13.61
CA VAL A 53 -10.14 3.06 -14.41
C VAL A 53 -9.38 3.43 -15.67
N VAL A 54 -8.05 3.62 -15.58
CA VAL A 54 -7.19 3.97 -16.72
C VAL A 54 -6.90 2.76 -17.62
N ASN A 55 -6.60 1.62 -17.02
CA ASN A 55 -6.33 0.35 -17.69
C ASN A 55 -7.16 -0.78 -17.08
N PRO A 56 -8.36 -1.05 -17.63
CA PRO A 56 -9.22 -2.14 -17.16
C PRO A 56 -8.61 -3.53 -17.27
N LYS A 57 -7.46 -3.70 -17.94
CA LYS A 57 -6.75 -4.98 -18.10
C LYS A 57 -5.59 -5.16 -17.12
N ASP A 58 -5.44 -4.28 -16.13
CA ASP A 58 -4.41 -4.42 -15.11
C ASP A 58 -4.79 -5.48 -14.06
N ILE A 59 -4.30 -6.68 -14.27
CA ILE A 59 -4.53 -7.82 -13.37
C ILE A 59 -3.94 -7.58 -11.97
N MET A 60 -2.81 -6.88 -11.85
CA MET A 60 -2.16 -6.69 -10.55
C MET A 60 -2.93 -5.68 -9.71
N ALA A 61 -3.41 -4.60 -10.33
CA ALA A 61 -4.31 -3.65 -9.69
C ALA A 61 -5.61 -4.32 -9.25
N PHE A 62 -6.16 -5.24 -10.07
CA PHE A 62 -7.34 -6.01 -9.69
C PHE A 62 -7.10 -6.93 -8.50
N ILE A 63 -6.05 -7.75 -8.54
CA ILE A 63 -5.70 -8.65 -7.44
C ILE A 63 -5.46 -7.85 -6.15
N HIS A 64 -4.74 -6.72 -6.23
CA HIS A 64 -4.50 -5.85 -5.09
C HIS A 64 -5.78 -5.26 -4.49
N LEU A 65 -6.81 -5.02 -5.29
CA LEU A 65 -8.08 -4.49 -4.81
C LEU A 65 -8.96 -5.60 -4.21
N VAL A 66 -8.96 -6.78 -4.82
CA VAL A 66 -9.82 -7.88 -4.41
C VAL A 66 -9.26 -8.67 -3.22
N GLN A 67 -7.95 -8.69 -2.99
CA GLN A 67 -7.32 -9.35 -1.83
C GLN A 67 -7.81 -8.82 -0.46
N TYR A 68 -8.39 -7.62 -0.42
CA TYR A 68 -9.03 -7.07 0.78
C TYR A 68 -10.34 -7.78 1.14
N THR A 69 -10.90 -8.54 0.20
CA THR A 69 -12.12 -9.32 0.40
C THR A 69 -11.77 -10.63 1.11
N LYS A 70 -12.38 -10.86 2.29
CA LYS A 70 -12.19 -12.11 3.03
C LYS A 70 -12.58 -13.31 2.16
N GLY A 71 -11.69 -14.30 2.12
CA GLY A 71 -11.91 -15.54 1.37
C GLY A 71 -11.47 -15.51 -0.10
N VAL A 72 -10.97 -14.37 -0.61
CA VAL A 72 -10.45 -14.28 -1.98
C VAL A 72 -8.92 -14.26 -1.98
N GLY A 73 -8.33 -15.41 -2.33
CA GLY A 73 -6.88 -15.53 -2.58
C GLY A 73 -6.50 -15.15 -4.00
N GLY A 74 -5.20 -15.05 -4.28
CA GLY A 74 -4.69 -14.63 -5.60
C GLY A 74 -5.15 -15.48 -6.79
N VAL A 75 -5.33 -16.80 -6.59
CA VAL A 75 -5.84 -17.71 -7.64
C VAL A 75 -7.29 -17.38 -7.98
N LEU A 76 -8.16 -17.31 -6.97
CA LEU A 76 -9.58 -16.97 -7.15
C LEU A 76 -9.74 -15.55 -7.72
N ALA A 77 -8.93 -14.59 -7.27
CA ALA A 77 -8.93 -13.24 -7.83
C ALA A 77 -8.62 -13.23 -9.33
N LYS A 78 -7.64 -14.03 -9.77
CA LYS A 78 -7.33 -14.17 -11.20
C LYS A 78 -8.48 -14.81 -11.99
N GLU A 79 -9.10 -15.85 -11.46
CA GLU A 79 -10.25 -16.51 -12.14
C GLU A 79 -11.42 -15.55 -12.33
N ILE A 80 -11.73 -14.74 -11.30
CA ILE A 80 -12.76 -13.69 -11.38
C ILE A 80 -12.39 -12.65 -12.45
N PHE A 81 -11.13 -12.21 -12.47
CA PHE A 81 -10.63 -11.25 -13.45
C PHE A 81 -10.80 -11.76 -14.90
N ASP A 82 -10.36 -12.99 -15.16
CA ASP A 82 -10.45 -13.61 -16.48
C ASP A 82 -11.92 -13.80 -16.90
N ALA A 83 -12.80 -14.17 -15.96
CA ALA A 83 -14.24 -14.32 -16.21
C ALA A 83 -14.90 -12.97 -16.57
N LEU A 84 -14.63 -11.91 -15.80
CA LEU A 84 -15.16 -10.57 -16.05
C LEU A 84 -14.64 -10.00 -17.39
N LEU A 85 -13.36 -10.18 -17.70
CA LEU A 85 -12.83 -9.79 -19.01
C LEU A 85 -13.51 -10.54 -20.16
N LYS A 86 -13.79 -11.83 -20.00
CA LYS A 86 -14.47 -12.63 -21.03
C LYS A 86 -15.92 -12.17 -21.22
N LEU A 87 -16.65 -11.92 -20.14
CA LEU A 87 -18.04 -11.43 -20.18
C LEU A 87 -18.14 -10.02 -20.76
N GLY A 88 -17.21 -9.15 -20.40
CA GLY A 88 -17.16 -7.77 -20.87
C GLY A 88 -16.49 -7.57 -22.23
N HIS A 89 -16.28 -8.65 -23.00
CA HIS A 89 -15.63 -8.63 -24.32
C HIS A 89 -14.27 -7.90 -24.33
N GLY A 90 -13.44 -8.18 -23.32
CA GLY A 90 -12.13 -7.58 -23.13
C GLY A 90 -12.13 -6.27 -22.33
N ASN A 91 -13.28 -5.88 -21.75
CA ASN A 91 -13.38 -4.76 -20.82
C ASN A 91 -13.93 -5.23 -19.46
N LEU A 92 -13.07 -5.17 -18.43
CA LEU A 92 -13.40 -5.63 -17.08
C LEU A 92 -14.61 -4.92 -16.46
N ILE A 93 -14.80 -3.63 -16.76
CA ILE A 93 -15.87 -2.81 -16.17
C ILE A 93 -17.24 -3.12 -16.78
N LYS A 94 -17.27 -3.74 -17.97
CA LYS A 94 -18.50 -4.06 -18.71
C LYS A 94 -18.94 -5.52 -18.57
N GLY A 95 -18.13 -6.37 -17.93
CA GLY A 95 -18.43 -7.79 -17.71
C GLY A 95 -19.08 -8.04 -16.38
#